data_AF-A0A2R6CIC9-F1
#
_entry.id   AF-A0A2R6CIC9-F1
#
_cell.length_a   1.000
_cell.length_b   1.000
_cell.length_c   1.000
_cell.angle_alpha   90.00
_cell.angle_beta   90.00
_cell.angle_gamma   90.00
#
_symmetry.space_group_name_H-M   'P 1'
#
loop_
_entity.id
_entity.type
_entity.pdbx_description
1 polymer ?
#
loop_
_entity_poly.entity_id
_entity_poly.type
_entity_poly.pdbx_seq_one_letter_code
_entity_poly.pdbx_strand_id
1 'polypeptide(L)'
;MTKDTPSGDRPPTIRGKTAGHGDAATVLSWLSTALYLTSVPGLLVLAYAGHRAGLYSYPRVIPVYAGLFVVFLFVMYLVMRVRTTVR
;
A
#
# COMPACT_ATOMS: atom_id res chain seq x y z
N MET A 1 21.20 6.55 -18.96
CA MET A 1 21.76 7.57 -18.04
C MET A 1 22.12 6.89 -16.74
N THR A 2 23.39 7.00 -16.37
CA THR A 2 24.06 6.29 -15.27
C THR A 2 23.51 6.76 -13.93
N LYS A 3 23.18 5.82 -13.05
CA LYS A 3 22.61 6.07 -11.73
C LYS A 3 23.64 6.85 -10.89
N ASP A 4 23.31 8.07 -10.49
CA ASP A 4 24.17 8.92 -9.65
C ASP A 4 24.38 8.27 -8.27
N THR A 5 25.52 7.62 -8.08
CA THR A 5 25.99 7.19 -6.76
C THR A 5 26.41 8.43 -5.96
N PRO A 6 26.02 8.59 -4.68
CA PRO A 6 26.37 9.78 -3.92
C PRO A 6 27.89 9.87 -3.68
N SER A 7 28.58 10.76 -4.40
CA SER A 7 29.99 11.08 -4.13
C SER A 7 30.12 12.05 -2.95
N GLY A 8 31.15 11.86 -2.13
CA GLY A 8 31.49 12.67 -0.96
C GLY A 8 31.92 14.11 -1.27
N ASP A 9 32.19 14.44 -2.53
CA ASP A 9 32.76 15.74 -2.96
C ASP A 9 31.75 16.89 -3.07
N ARG A 10 30.48 16.68 -2.68
CA ARG A 10 29.45 17.73 -2.77
C ARG A 10 29.26 18.48 -1.44
N PRO A 11 29.15 19.82 -1.47
CA PRO A 11 29.00 20.64 -0.26
C PRO A 11 27.77 20.22 0.57
N PRO A 12 27.83 20.28 1.92
CA PRO A 12 26.78 19.77 2.82
C PRO A 12 25.39 20.33 2.51
N THR A 13 25.34 21.59 2.06
CA THR A 13 24.12 22.32 1.71
C THR A 13 23.38 21.72 0.50
N ILE A 14 24.09 21.02 -0.40
CA ILE A 14 23.49 20.31 -1.55
C ILE A 14 23.23 18.84 -1.21
N ARG A 15 23.98 18.27 -0.27
CA ARG A 15 23.85 16.87 0.18
C ARG A 15 22.47 16.56 0.78
N GLY A 16 21.84 17.54 1.44
CA GLY A 16 20.46 17.44 1.93
C GLY A 16 19.38 17.85 0.91
N LYS A 17 19.74 18.60 -0.15
CA LYS A 17 18.79 19.10 -1.16
C LYS A 17 18.71 18.25 -2.44
N THR A 18 19.69 17.38 -2.67
CA THR A 18 19.65 16.38 -3.75
C THR A 18 19.16 15.00 -3.29
N ALA A 19 18.79 14.86 -2.01
CA ALA A 19 17.63 14.05 -1.65
C ALA A 19 16.35 14.83 -2.00
N GLY A 20 16.31 15.40 -3.20
CA GLY A 20 15.08 15.90 -3.78
C GLY A 20 14.21 14.67 -3.96
N HIS A 21 13.27 14.46 -3.04
CA HIS A 21 11.82 14.54 -3.25
C HIS A 21 11.37 14.64 -4.72
N GLY A 22 12.00 13.85 -5.59
CA GLY A 22 11.71 13.65 -7.00
C GLY A 22 10.76 12.49 -7.12
N ASP A 23 9.60 12.63 -6.52
CA ASP A 23 8.36 12.14 -7.08
C ASP A 23 7.31 13.14 -6.63
N ALA A 24 7.05 14.13 -7.49
CA ALA A 24 5.82 14.91 -7.45
C ALA A 24 4.69 13.95 -7.09
N ALA A 25 3.86 14.27 -6.07
CA ALA A 25 2.80 13.41 -5.55
C ALA A 25 2.09 12.69 -6.71
N THR A 26 2.57 11.49 -7.03
CA THR A 26 2.16 10.79 -8.24
C THR A 26 0.76 10.28 -7.95
N VAL A 27 -0.06 10.08 -8.98
CA VAL A 27 -1.39 9.46 -8.83
C VAL A 27 -1.30 8.18 -7.95
N LEU A 28 -0.18 7.48 -8.02
CA LEU A 28 0.16 6.32 -7.20
C LEU A 28 0.31 6.60 -5.70
N SER A 29 0.88 7.73 -5.32
CA SER A 29 1.00 8.19 -3.93
C SER A 29 -0.39 8.51 -3.34
N TRP A 30 -1.21 9.24 -4.08
CA TRP A 30 -2.61 9.53 -3.68
C TRP A 30 -3.44 8.27 -3.57
N LEU A 31 -3.30 7.34 -4.52
CA LEU A 31 -3.98 6.05 -4.50
C LEU A 31 -3.55 5.21 -3.31
N SER A 32 -2.26 5.21 -2.96
CA SER A 32 -1.76 4.46 -1.79
C SER A 32 -2.32 5.02 -0.48
N THR A 33 -2.38 6.34 -0.33
CA THR A 33 -2.98 7.02 0.82
C THR A 33 -4.48 6.75 0.91
N ALA A 34 -5.20 6.85 -0.22
CA ALA A 34 -6.63 6.56 -0.27
C ALA A 34 -6.91 5.08 0.04
N LEU A 35 -6.13 4.15 -0.51
CA LEU A 35 -6.23 2.72 -0.23
C LEU A 35 -5.96 2.44 1.26
N TYR A 36 -4.97 3.11 1.85
CA TYR A 36 -4.68 2.99 3.28
C TYR A 36 -5.85 3.46 4.14
N LEU A 37 -6.36 4.68 3.91
CA LEU A 37 -7.50 5.21 4.66
C LEU A 37 -8.78 4.38 4.48
N THR A 38 -9.02 3.89 3.27
CA THR A 38 -10.25 3.15 2.94
C THR A 38 -10.16 1.67 3.19
N SER A 39 -8.96 1.11 3.42
CA SER A 39 -8.77 -0.34 3.62
C SER A 39 -9.60 -0.88 4.77
N VAL A 40 -9.46 -0.29 5.97
CA VAL A 40 -10.18 -0.72 7.18
C VAL A 40 -11.70 -0.55 7.02
N PRO A 41 -12.24 0.64 6.73
CA PRO A 41 -13.69 0.79 6.58
C PRO A 41 -14.24 0.02 5.37
N GLY A 42 -13.51 -0.08 4.27
CA GLY A 42 -13.92 -0.80 3.06
C GLY A 42 -13.99 -2.31 3.27
N LEU A 43 -12.98 -2.91 3.89
CA LEU A 43 -13.00 -4.33 4.23
C LEU A 43 -14.09 -4.65 5.26
N LEU A 44 -14.36 -3.75 6.20
CA LEU A 44 -15.44 -3.93 7.16
C LEU A 44 -16.82 -3.87 6.50
N VAL A 45 -17.04 -2.92 5.59
CA VAL A 45 -18.27 -2.84 4.78
C VAL A 45 -18.44 -4.11 3.94
N LEU A 46 -17.37 -4.61 3.33
CA LEU A 46 -17.40 -5.85 2.55
C LEU A 46 -17.77 -7.06 3.42
N ALA A 47 -17.19 -7.16 4.63
CA ALA A 47 -17.53 -8.21 5.58
C ALA A 47 -18.98 -8.09 6.09
N TYR A 48 -19.49 -6.88 6.29
CA TYR A 48 -20.89 -6.70 6.68
C TYR A 48 -21.85 -7.04 5.53
N ALA A 49 -21.50 -6.68 4.29
CA ALA A 49 -22.25 -7.03 3.10
C ALA A 49 -22.37 -8.55 2.93
N GLY A 50 -21.30 -9.31 3.19
CA GLY A 50 -21.33 -10.77 3.18
C GLY A 50 -22.30 -11.37 4.19
N HIS A 51 -22.39 -10.79 5.39
CA HIS A 51 -23.40 -11.18 6.37
C HIS A 51 -24.83 -10.84 5.88
N ARG A 52 -25.04 -9.64 5.32
CA ARG A 52 -26.34 -9.22 4.76
C ARG A 52 -26.79 -10.10 3.59
N ALA A 53 -25.86 -10.66 2.83
CA ALA A 53 -26.13 -11.62 1.76
C ALA A 53 -26.39 -13.05 2.28
N GLY A 54 -26.32 -13.29 3.59
CA GLY A 54 -26.59 -14.59 4.20
C GLY A 54 -25.43 -15.60 4.12
N LEU A 55 -24.22 -15.19 3.73
CA LEU A 55 -23.06 -16.08 3.63
C LEU A 55 -22.63 -16.65 4.99
N TYR A 56 -22.87 -15.90 6.06
CA TYR A 56 -22.57 -16.29 7.43
C TYR A 56 -23.35 -15.44 8.44
N SER A 57 -23.43 -15.94 9.68
CA SER A 57 -24.09 -15.26 10.79
C SER A 57 -23.30 -14.05 11.30
N TYR A 58 -24.00 -13.10 11.94
CA TYR A 58 -23.41 -11.85 12.44
C TYR A 58 -22.15 -12.03 13.31
N PRO A 59 -22.05 -13.04 14.22
CA PRO A 59 -20.85 -13.27 15.01
C PRO A 59 -19.58 -13.56 14.18
N ARG A 60 -19.75 -14.01 12.93
CA ARG A 60 -18.65 -14.33 12.02
C ARG A 60 -18.14 -13.11 11.23
N VAL A 61 -18.76 -11.94 11.34
CA VAL A 61 -18.31 -10.72 10.65
C VAL A 61 -16.86 -10.35 11.03
N ILE A 62 -16.52 -10.35 12.31
CA ILE A 62 -15.16 -10.01 12.77
C ILE A 62 -14.12 -11.03 12.30
N PRO A 63 -14.32 -12.36 12.46
CA PRO A 63 -13.43 -13.36 11.87
C PRO A 63 -13.24 -13.24 10.36
N VAL A 64 -14.33 -12.98 9.62
CA VAL A 64 -14.26 -12.84 8.16
C VAL A 64 -13.50 -11.56 7.78
N TYR A 65 -13.73 -10.45 8.47
CA TYR A 65 -12.95 -9.23 8.30
C TYR A 65 -11.45 -9.48 8.53
N ALA A 66 -11.09 -10.18 9.60
CA ALA A 66 -9.69 -10.52 9.90
C ALA A 66 -9.07 -11.37 8.77
N GLY A 67 -9.80 -12.37 8.28
CA GLY A 67 -9.39 -13.18 7.13
C GLY A 67 -9.20 -12.35 5.86
N LEU A 68 -10.16 -11.47 5.54
CA LEU A 68 -10.09 -10.56 4.40
C LEU A 68 -8.88 -9.62 4.49
N PHE A 69 -8.55 -9.13 5.69
CA PHE A 69 -7.39 -8.29 5.91
C PHE A 69 -6.08 -9.04 5.62
N VAL A 70 -5.94 -10.27 6.11
CA VAL A 70 -4.75 -11.11 5.82
C VAL A 70 -4.62 -11.40 4.33
N VAL A 71 -5.73 -11.74 3.65
CA VAL A 71 -5.74 -11.96 2.20
C VAL A 71 -5.35 -10.68 1.46
N PHE A 72 -5.86 -9.52 1.88
CA PHE A 72 -5.51 -8.23 1.30
C PHE A 72 -4.00 -7.94 1.42
N LEU A 73 -3.40 -8.17 2.59
CA LEU A 73 -1.95 -8.02 2.78
C LEU A 73 -1.16 -8.99 1.91
N PHE A 74 -1.60 -10.24 1.80
CA PHE A 74 -0.96 -11.24 0.94
C PHE A 74 -0.98 -10.82 -0.53
N VAL A 75 -2.12 -10.30 -1.02
CA VAL A 75 -2.25 -9.77 -2.38
C VAL A 75 -1.32 -8.59 -2.61
N MET A 76 -1.25 -7.63 -1.68
CA MET A 76 -0.32 -6.49 -1.77
C MET A 76 1.14 -6.94 -1.84
N TYR A 77 1.54 -7.89 -0.98
CA TYR A 77 2.87 -8.48 -1.03
C TYR A 77 3.16 -9.13 -2.40
N LEU A 78 2.21 -9.91 -2.92
CA LEU A 78 2.38 -10.62 -4.18
C LEU A 78 2.50 -9.65 -5.37
N VAL A 79 1.70 -8.59 -5.39
CA VAL A 79 1.79 -7.51 -6.38
C VAL A 79 3.16 -6.83 -6.31
N MET A 80 3.62 -6.50 -5.10
CA MET A 80 4.95 -5.90 -4.93
C MET A 80 6.03 -6.83 -5.44
N ARG A 81 6.01 -8.11 -5.04
CA ARG A 81 6.99 -9.13 -5.44
C ARG A 81 7.05 -9.33 -6.95
N VAL A 82 5.91 -9.43 -7.62
CA VAL A 82 5.88 -9.55 -9.09
C VAL A 82 6.51 -8.32 -9.75
N ARG A 83 6.23 -7.11 -9.24
CA ARG A 83 6.81 -5.89 -9.81
C ARG A 83 8.31 -5.72 -9.53
N THR A 84 8.83 -6.19 -8.40
CA THR A 84 10.27 -6.14 -8.11
C THR A 84 11.06 -7.25 -8.80
N THR A 85 10.50 -8.44 -9.02
CA THR A 85 11.20 -9.56 -9.68
C THR A 85 11.23 -9.43 -11.20
N VAL A 86 10.33 -8.66 -11.80
CA VAL A 86 10.28 -8.43 -13.28
C VAL A 86 11.24 -7.29 -13.72
N ARG A 87 12.20 -6.89 -12.88
CA ARG A 87 13.13 -5.78 -13.15
C ARG A 87 14.58 -6.24 -13.12
#